data_AF-A0A6L9HK86-F1
#
_entry.id   AF-A0A6L9HK86-F1
#
_cell.length_a   1.000
_cell.length_b   1.000
_cell.length_c   1.000
_cell.angle_alpha   90.00
_cell.angle_beta   90.00
_cell.angle_gamma   90.00
#
_symmetry.space_group_name_H-M   'P 1'
#
loop_
_entity.id
_entity.type
_entity.pdbx_description
1 polymer ?
#
loop_
_entity_poly.entity_id
_entity_poly.type
_entity_poly.pdbx_seq_one_letter_code
_entity_poly.pdbx_strand_id
1 'polypeptide(L)'
;MQKELIYDKMNGFLTEGMSSLQGGAAIEDEFAEGKECCLLYEGVYQAGRNLCERLGEDEDSDVETILNGMERITRLVSLKMYEYGRREAVAAI
;
A
#
# COMPACT_ATOMS: atom_id res chain seq x y z
N MET A 1 -5.76 -2.32 -15.12
CA MET A 1 -5.00 -1.21 -15.75
C MET A 1 -3.57 -1.25 -15.24
N GLN A 2 -2.55 -0.75 -15.99
CA GLN A 2 -1.14 -0.85 -15.59
C GLN A 2 -0.84 -0.31 -14.17
N LYS A 3 -1.42 0.82 -13.79
CA LYS A 3 -1.26 1.41 -12.45
C LYS A 3 -1.80 0.53 -11.30
N GLU A 4 -2.86 -0.21 -11.54
CA GLU A 4 -3.45 -1.14 -10.55
C GLU A 4 -2.51 -2.32 -10.35
N LEU A 5 -1.97 -2.88 -11.44
CA LEU A 5 -0.99 -3.98 -11.35
C LEU A 5 0.29 -3.56 -10.63
N ILE A 6 0.75 -2.31 -10.81
CA ILE A 6 1.89 -1.77 -10.08
C ILE A 6 1.55 -1.67 -8.60
N TYR A 7 0.41 -1.08 -8.27
CA TYR A 7 -0.05 -0.96 -6.89
C TYR A 7 -0.16 -2.33 -6.21
N ASP A 8 -0.82 -3.29 -6.85
CA ASP A 8 -1.06 -4.61 -6.27
C ASP A 8 0.26 -5.37 -6.03
N LYS A 9 1.21 -5.28 -6.96
CA LYS A 9 2.53 -5.90 -6.82
C LYS A 9 3.38 -5.23 -5.74
N MET A 10 3.34 -3.91 -5.66
CA MET A 10 4.05 -3.13 -4.63
C MET A 10 3.55 -3.46 -3.21
N ASN A 11 2.27 -3.82 -3.07
CA ASN A 11 1.67 -4.22 -1.80
C ASN A 11 1.77 -5.74 -1.54
N GLY A 12 2.50 -6.50 -2.37
CA GLY A 12 2.65 -7.95 -2.18
C GLY A 12 1.41 -8.79 -2.50
N PHE A 13 0.35 -8.21 -3.08
CA PHE A 13 -0.88 -8.95 -3.43
C PHE A 13 -0.71 -9.87 -4.66
N LEU A 14 0.32 -9.64 -5.48
CA LEU A 14 0.62 -10.43 -6.67
C LEU A 14 2.04 -10.98 -6.61
N THR A 15 2.15 -12.31 -6.50
CA THR A 15 3.43 -13.02 -6.42
C THR A 15 3.96 -13.49 -7.78
N GLU A 16 3.11 -13.58 -8.82
CA GLU A 16 3.49 -14.10 -10.14
C GLU A 16 3.10 -13.14 -11.28
N GLY A 17 4.09 -12.82 -12.13
CA GLY A 17 3.92 -11.99 -13.32
C GLY A 17 4.97 -10.89 -13.43
N MET A 18 5.77 -10.92 -14.49
CA MET A 18 6.72 -9.84 -14.82
C MET A 18 5.98 -8.62 -15.37
N SER A 19 5.43 -7.79 -14.50
CA SER A 19 5.18 -6.38 -14.80
C SER A 19 6.49 -5.62 -14.58
N SER A 20 7.31 -5.50 -15.62
CA SER A 20 8.42 -4.53 -15.64
C SER A 20 7.87 -3.15 -15.96
N LEU A 21 8.40 -2.11 -15.31
CA LEU A 21 8.14 -0.73 -15.70
C LEU A 21 8.72 -0.45 -17.10
N GLN A 22 8.24 0.61 -17.76
CA GLN A 22 8.92 1.14 -18.94
C GLN A 22 10.36 1.50 -18.54
N GLY A 23 11.36 0.89 -19.19
CA GLY A 23 12.77 1.00 -18.82
C GLY A 23 13.35 -0.24 -18.11
N GLY A 24 12.56 -1.29 -17.88
CA GLY A 24 13.05 -2.57 -17.37
C GLY A 24 13.21 -2.66 -15.85
N ALA A 25 12.87 -1.60 -15.11
CA ALA A 25 12.88 -1.64 -13.65
C ALA A 25 11.81 -2.62 -13.13
N ALA A 26 12.23 -3.51 -12.23
CA ALA A 26 11.33 -4.42 -11.55
C ALA A 26 10.53 -3.64 -10.49
N ILE A 27 9.24 -3.96 -10.38
CA ILE A 27 8.41 -3.51 -9.27
C ILE A 27 8.69 -4.47 -8.12
N GLU A 28 9.21 -3.94 -7.03
CA GLU A 28 9.45 -4.70 -5.81
C GLU A 28 8.18 -4.80 -4.97
N ASP A 29 8.07 -5.88 -4.20
CA ASP A 29 7.13 -5.94 -3.09
C ASP A 29 7.70 -5.10 -1.94
N GLU A 30 7.02 -4.02 -1.57
CA GLU A 30 7.45 -3.11 -0.50
C GLU A 30 7.02 -3.58 0.89
N PHE A 31 6.13 -4.55 0.96
CA PHE A 31 5.66 -5.19 2.19
C PHE A 31 6.38 -6.51 2.48
N ALA A 32 7.36 -6.89 1.66
CA ALA A 32 8.23 -8.02 1.93
C ALA A 32 8.89 -7.92 3.32
N GLU A 33 9.17 -9.07 3.92
CA GLU A 33 9.72 -9.18 5.28
C GLU A 33 10.96 -8.30 5.47
N GLY A 34 10.96 -7.51 6.55
CA GLY A 34 12.07 -6.62 6.91
C GLY A 34 12.09 -5.26 6.18
N LYS A 35 11.19 -5.02 5.22
CA LYS A 35 11.04 -3.69 4.60
C LYS A 35 10.25 -2.72 5.49
N GLU A 36 10.41 -1.44 5.22
CA GLU A 36 9.80 -0.37 6.01
C GLU A 36 8.27 -0.48 6.09
N CYS A 37 7.56 -0.78 5.00
CA CYS A 37 6.11 -0.95 5.04
C CYS A 37 5.69 -2.15 5.89
N CYS A 38 6.44 -3.25 5.88
CA CYS A 38 6.22 -4.41 6.75
C CYS A 38 6.34 -4.02 8.23
N LEU A 39 7.41 -3.30 8.61
CA LEU A 39 7.67 -2.88 9.99
C LEU A 39 6.63 -1.86 10.48
N LEU A 40 6.23 -0.92 9.63
CA LEU A 40 5.18 0.05 9.94
C LEU A 40 3.83 -0.65 10.12
N TYR A 41 3.51 -1.62 9.25
CA TYR A 41 2.28 -2.41 9.36
C TYR A 41 2.24 -3.21 10.67
N GLU A 42 3.35 -3.86 11.05
CA GLU A 42 3.46 -4.57 12.33
C GLU A 42 3.22 -3.62 13.52
N GLY A 43 3.78 -2.41 13.48
CA GLY A 43 3.55 -1.39 14.50
C GLY A 43 2.09 -0.95 14.61
N VAL A 44 1.41 -0.76 13.46
CA VAL A 44 -0.03 -0.43 13.41
C VAL A 44 -0.87 -1.58 13.96
N TYR A 45 -0.58 -2.82 13.56
CA TYR A 45 -1.26 -4.01 14.05
C TYR A 45 -1.11 -4.14 15.57
N GLN A 46 0.11 -4.01 16.10
CA GLN A 46 0.36 -4.09 17.54
C GLN A 46 -0.35 -2.97 18.31
N ALA A 47 -0.38 -1.74 17.76
CA ALA A 47 -1.13 -0.64 18.37
C ALA A 47 -2.64 -0.94 18.44
N GLY A 48 -3.22 -1.54 17.39
CA GLY A 48 -4.61 -2.00 17.38
C GLY A 48 -4.87 -3.06 18.44
N ARG A 49 -4.00 -4.07 18.55
CA ARG A 49 -4.08 -5.12 19.58
C ARG A 49 -4.05 -4.54 21.00
N ASN A 50 -3.11 -3.64 21.27
CA ASN A 50 -2.98 -2.99 22.59
C ASN A 50 -4.24 -2.18 22.95
N LEU A 51 -4.91 -1.59 21.97
CA LEU A 51 -6.15 -0.84 22.19
C LEU A 51 -7.32 -1.77 22.51
N CYS A 52 -7.47 -2.86 21.73
CA CYS A 52 -8.46 -3.91 21.98
C CYS A 52 -8.32 -4.48 23.40
N GLU A 53 -7.10 -4.83 23.81
CA GLU A 53 -6.80 -5.31 25.18
C GLU A 53 -7.20 -4.30 26.27
N ARG A 54 -6.97 -3.00 26.04
CA ARG A 54 -7.36 -1.94 26.98
C ARG A 54 -8.87 -1.73 27.07
N LEU A 55 -9.59 -1.98 25.99
CA LEU A 55 -11.06 -1.86 25.94
C LEU A 55 -11.77 -3.12 26.42
N GLY A 56 -11.06 -4.25 26.48
CA GLY A 56 -11.64 -5.55 26.81
C GLY A 56 -12.50 -6.13 25.68
N GLU A 57 -12.29 -5.65 24.46
CA GLU A 57 -12.94 -6.08 23.22
C GLU A 57 -11.89 -6.72 22.32
N ASP A 58 -12.26 -7.71 21.50
CA ASP A 58 -11.33 -8.34 20.55
C ASP A 58 -11.07 -7.47 19.31
N GLU A 59 -12.04 -6.64 18.92
CA GLU A 59 -12.00 -5.74 17.76
C GLU A 59 -12.73 -4.43 18.10
N ASP A 60 -12.25 -3.31 17.56
CA ASP A 60 -12.87 -1.99 17.68
C ASP A 60 -13.30 -1.47 16.30
N SER A 61 -14.59 -1.16 16.15
CA SER A 61 -15.16 -0.74 14.86
C SER A 61 -14.64 0.60 14.36
N ASP A 62 -14.26 1.50 15.26
CA ASP A 62 -13.71 2.80 14.89
C ASP A 62 -12.26 2.65 14.43
N VAL A 63 -11.48 1.78 15.07
CA VAL A 63 -10.12 1.42 14.62
C VAL A 63 -10.17 0.83 13.21
N GLU A 64 -11.03 -0.15 12.97
CA GLU A 64 -11.21 -0.73 11.64
C GLU A 64 -11.66 0.33 10.62
N THR A 65 -12.57 1.22 11.01
CA THR A 65 -13.02 2.32 10.13
C THR A 65 -11.85 3.25 9.76
N ILE A 66 -10.98 3.57 10.72
CA ILE A 66 -9.79 4.41 10.49
C ILE A 66 -8.80 3.70 9.56
N LEU A 67 -8.47 2.44 9.82
CA LEU A 67 -7.51 1.67 9.02
C LEU A 67 -7.99 1.53 7.57
N ASN A 68 -9.23 1.07 7.38
CA ASN A 68 -9.85 0.94 6.06
C ASN A 68 -9.96 2.30 5.35
N GLY A 69 -10.28 3.37 6.08
CA GLY A 69 -10.34 4.72 5.54
C GLY A 69 -8.97 5.19 5.03
N MET A 70 -7.92 5.02 5.82
CA MET A 70 -6.55 5.42 5.48
C MET A 70 -5.96 4.59 4.34
N GLU A 71 -6.25 3.29 4.28
CA GLU A 71 -5.87 2.42 3.15
C GLU A 71 -6.50 2.92 1.85
N ARG A 72 -7.81 3.22 1.87
CA ARG A 72 -8.53 3.75 0.70
C ARG A 72 -7.99 5.12 0.26
N ILE A 73 -7.72 6.02 1.21
CA ILE A 73 -7.11 7.34 0.92
C ILE A 73 -5.76 7.14 0.25
N THR A 74 -4.89 6.30 0.83
CA THR A 74 -3.54 6.01 0.31
C THR A 74 -3.61 5.44 -1.10
N ARG A 75 -4.49 4.48 -1.35
CA ARG A 75 -4.72 3.92 -2.69
C ARG A 75 -5.12 5.00 -3.70
N LEU A 76 -6.06 5.86 -3.34
CA LEU A 76 -6.53 6.93 -4.24
C LEU A 76 -5.41 7.91 -4.61
N VAL A 77 -4.62 8.35 -3.63
CA VAL A 77 -3.53 9.30 -3.88
C VAL A 77 -2.37 8.66 -4.65
N SER A 78 -2.01 7.40 -4.36
CA SER A 78 -0.95 6.69 -5.10
C SER A 78 -1.29 6.51 -6.58
N LEU A 79 -2.54 6.14 -6.89
CA LEU A 79 -2.98 5.99 -8.28
C LEU A 79 -3.03 7.34 -9.01
N LYS A 80 -3.41 8.44 -8.33
CA LYS A 80 -3.35 9.80 -8.88
C LYS A 80 -1.90 10.25 -9.11
N MET A 81 -1.00 9.96 -8.17
CA MET A 81 0.42 10.29 -8.29
C MET A 81 1.05 9.62 -9.52
N TYR A 82 0.75 8.33 -9.74
CA TYR A 82 1.15 7.64 -10.96
C TYR A 82 0.63 8.34 -12.23
N GLU A 83 -0.64 8.72 -12.25
CA GLU A 83 -1.23 9.42 -13.40
C GLU A 83 -0.59 10.79 -13.66
N TYR A 84 -0.34 11.57 -12.62
CA TYR A 84 0.32 12.87 -12.74
C TYR A 84 1.76 12.72 -13.22
N GLY A 85 2.55 11.82 -12.61
CA GLY A 85 3.93 11.56 -13.06
C GLY A 85 4.00 11.11 -14.52
N ARG A 86 3.04 10.28 -14.98
CA ARG A 86 2.97 9.89 -16.40
C ARG A 86 2.64 11.08 -17.31
N ARG A 87 1.76 11.99 -16.90
CA ARG A 87 1.43 13.21 -17.69
C ARG A 87 2.62 14.16 -17.76
N GLU A 88 3.33 14.36 -16.65
CA GLU A 88 4.55 15.18 -16.61
C GLU A 88 5.63 14.60 -17.53
N ALA A 89 5.84 13.28 -17.51
CA ALA A 89 6.80 12.62 -18.39
C ALA A 89 6.45 12.79 -19.89
N VAL A 90 5.17 12.73 -20.25
CA VAL A 90 4.72 12.97 -21.64
C VAL A 90 4.88 14.43 -22.04
N ALA A 91 4.64 15.38 -21.13
CA ALA A 91 4.78 16.81 -21.41
C ALA A 91 6.26 17.26 -21.57
N ALA A 92 7.21 16.43 -21.11
CA ALA A 92 8.64 16.69 -21.20
C ALA A 92 9.30 16.16 -22.51
N ILE A 93 8.52 15.53 -23.40
CA ILE A 93 8.95 15.00 -24.71
C ILE A 93 8.43 15.92 -25.82
#